data_AF-A0A419FL17-F1
#
_entry.id   AF-A0A419FL17-F1
#
_cell.length_a   1.000
_cell.length_b   1.000
_cell.length_c   1.000
_cell.angle_alpha   90.00
_cell.angle_beta   90.00
_cell.angle_gamma   90.00
#
_symmetry.space_group_name_H-M   'P 1'
#
loop_
_entity.id
_entity.type
_entity.pdbx_description
1 polymer ?
#
loop_
_entity_poly.entity_id
_entity_poly.type
_entity_poly.pdbx_seq_one_letter_code
_entity_poly.pdbx_strand_id
1 'polypeptide(L)'
;MRECRKRIDLDTLSSDTPPCLHFIAAWGGQRGDRATAVLWALNGNREFRIRNLRAADVDRARVEAVRDALDLAAARFAHEVDAGDGAGALFGDQHERNRVAFDFAQALLGADPAVPVARGGETL
;
A
#
# COMPACT_ATOMS: atom_id res chain seq x y z
N MET A 1 11.46 0.49 19.43
CA MET A 1 10.13 -0.11 19.70
C MET A 1 10.03 -1.39 18.91
N ARG A 2 9.87 -2.55 19.57
CA ARG A 2 9.87 -3.87 18.91
C ARG A 2 8.48 -4.13 18.33
N GLU A 3 8.35 -3.85 17.04
CA GLU A 3 7.19 -4.17 16.22
C GLU A 3 6.88 -5.66 16.34
N CYS A 4 5.59 -5.98 16.51
CA CYS A 4 5.06 -7.28 16.95
C CYS A 4 5.82 -8.51 16.42
N ARG A 5 6.75 -9.03 17.23
CA ARG A 5 7.35 -10.36 17.06
C ARG A 5 6.38 -11.40 17.62
N LYS A 6 5.30 -11.68 16.90
CA LYS A 6 4.64 -13.00 17.02
C LYS A 6 4.84 -13.71 15.68
N ARG A 7 5.86 -14.56 15.67
CA ARG A 7 6.00 -15.66 14.74
C ARG A 7 4.76 -16.52 14.97
N ILE A 8 3.74 -16.32 14.14
CA ILE A 8 2.51 -17.09 14.19
C ILE A 8 2.88 -18.50 13.74
N ASP A 9 2.73 -19.45 14.64
CA ASP A 9 2.66 -20.86 14.32
C ASP A 9 1.34 -21.06 13.55
N LEU A 10 1.44 -21.26 12.23
CA LEU A 10 0.28 -21.32 11.33
C LEU A 10 -0.70 -22.44 11.70
N ASP A 11 -0.22 -23.44 12.45
CA ASP A 11 -1.02 -24.56 12.95
C ASP A 11 -1.86 -24.21 14.20
N THR A 12 -1.73 -22.99 14.74
CA THR A 12 -2.40 -22.56 15.99
C THR A 12 -3.45 -21.47 15.83
N LEU A 13 -3.63 -20.94 14.61
CA LEU A 13 -4.70 -19.97 14.34
C LEU A 13 -6.03 -20.70 14.22
N SER A 14 -6.85 -20.62 15.27
CA SER A 14 -8.30 -20.80 15.09
C SER A 14 -8.81 -19.70 14.14
N SER A 15 -9.78 -20.04 13.29
CA SER A 15 -10.37 -19.14 12.29
C SER A 15 -11.04 -17.87 12.85
N ASP A 16 -11.06 -17.70 14.18
CA ASP A 16 -11.78 -16.65 14.90
C ASP A 16 -10.89 -15.51 15.43
N THR A 17 -9.60 -15.46 15.06
CA THR A 17 -8.76 -14.32 15.47
C THR A 17 -9.05 -13.13 14.55
N PRO A 18 -9.60 -12.01 15.07
CA PRO A 18 -9.89 -10.85 14.22
C PRO A 18 -8.60 -10.29 13.61
N PRO A 19 -8.64 -9.81 12.35
CA PRO A 19 -7.46 -9.25 11.70
C PRO A 19 -6.93 -8.07 12.51
N CYS A 20 -5.66 -8.13 12.90
CA CYS A 20 -4.99 -7.01 13.54
C CYS A 20 -4.73 -5.93 12.49
N LEU A 21 -5.27 -4.74 12.70
CA LEU A 21 -4.92 -3.57 11.89
C LEU A 21 -3.54 -3.05 12.30
N HIS A 22 -2.67 -2.86 11.32
CA HIS A 22 -1.32 -2.34 11.52
C HIS A 22 -1.19 -0.94 10.94
N PHE A 23 -0.40 -0.11 11.60
CA PHE A 23 0.00 1.18 11.06
C PHE A 23 0.77 1.01 9.75
N ILE A 24 0.35 1.74 8.71
CA ILE A 24 1.07 1.83 7.44
C ILE A 24 1.81 3.16 7.38
N ALA A 25 1.09 4.29 7.32
CA ALA A 25 1.69 5.60 7.12
C ALA A 25 0.88 6.72 7.79
N ALA A 26 1.49 7.89 7.95
CA ALA A 26 0.80 9.13 8.31
C ALA A 26 1.38 10.29 7.51
N TRP A 27 0.52 11.24 7.14
CA TRP A 27 0.85 12.42 6.31
C TRP A 27 0.31 13.71 6.93
N GLY A 28 0.63 14.84 6.30
CA GLY A 28 0.25 16.17 6.75
C GLY A 28 1.31 16.86 7.61
N GLY A 29 1.15 18.18 7.79
CA GLY A 29 2.12 19.02 8.48
C GLY A 29 3.52 18.92 7.87
N GLN A 30 4.51 18.50 8.67
CA GLN A 30 5.90 18.32 8.25
C GLN A 30 6.18 16.95 7.61
N ARG A 31 5.20 16.02 7.56
CA ARG A 31 5.39 14.64 7.09
C ARG A 31 5.23 14.47 5.57
N GLY A 32 4.80 15.52 4.88
CA GLY A 32 4.58 15.51 3.43
C GLY A 32 3.18 15.04 3.03
N ASP A 33 3.00 14.78 1.74
CA ASP A 33 1.74 14.30 1.17
C ASP A 33 1.52 12.79 1.39
N ARG A 34 0.28 12.36 1.21
CA ARG A 34 -0.16 10.97 1.41
C ARG A 34 0.59 9.99 0.51
N ALA A 35 0.65 10.25 -0.80
CA ALA A 35 1.25 9.34 -1.76
C ALA A 35 2.72 9.07 -1.44
N THR A 36 3.48 10.14 -1.13
CA THR A 36 4.89 10.02 -0.70
C THR A 36 5.01 9.25 0.61
N ALA A 37 4.23 9.62 1.65
CA ALA A 37 4.30 8.96 2.95
C ALA A 37 4.02 7.45 2.86
N VAL A 38 3.00 7.06 2.09
CA VAL A 38 2.63 5.65 1.87
C VAL A 38 3.71 4.93 1.06
N LEU A 39 4.23 5.54 -0.01
CA LEU A 39 5.32 4.96 -0.80
C LEU A 39 6.53 4.60 0.08
N TRP A 40 6.95 5.53 0.95
CA TRP A 40 8.06 5.29 1.87
C TRP A 40 7.75 4.20 2.91
N ALA A 41 6.54 4.17 3.46
CA ALA A 41 6.10 3.15 4.42
C ALA A 41 6.02 1.73 3.84
N LEU A 42 5.82 1.62 2.52
CA LEU A 42 5.78 0.35 1.81
C LEU A 42 7.16 -0.14 1.36
N ASN A 43 8.22 0.62 1.61
CA ASN A 43 9.57 0.18 1.31
C ASN A 43 9.89 -1.14 2.04
N GLY A 44 10.40 -2.12 1.30
CA GLY A 44 10.64 -3.48 1.82
C GLY A 44 9.40 -4.39 1.88
N ASN A 45 8.21 -3.90 1.53
CA ASN A 45 7.05 -4.77 1.30
C ASN A 45 7.38 -5.82 0.22
N ARG A 46 6.77 -7.02 0.35
CA ARG A 46 7.01 -8.13 -0.58
C ARG A 46 6.72 -7.75 -2.04
N GLU A 47 5.63 -7.02 -2.31
CA GLU A 47 5.25 -6.68 -3.69
C GLU A 47 6.22 -5.72 -4.36
N PHE A 48 6.80 -4.80 -3.57
CA PHE A 48 7.88 -3.91 -4.02
C PHE A 48 9.16 -4.70 -4.28
N ARG A 49 9.51 -5.64 -3.39
CA ARG A 49 10.69 -6.51 -3.56
C ARG A 49 10.61 -7.37 -4.81
N ILE A 50 9.46 -7.98 -5.11
CA ILE A 50 9.26 -8.80 -6.32
C ILE A 50 9.52 -7.97 -7.59
N ARG A 51 9.15 -6.69 -7.57
CA ARG A 51 9.26 -5.78 -8.72
C ARG A 51 10.52 -4.92 -8.71
N ASN A 52 11.44 -5.16 -7.79
CA ASN A 52 12.64 -4.34 -7.57
C ASN A 52 12.33 -2.83 -7.42
N LEU A 53 11.17 -2.49 -6.85
CA LEU A 53 10.80 -1.11 -6.56
C LEU A 53 11.31 -0.71 -5.18
N ARG A 54 12.04 0.40 -5.11
CA ARG A 54 12.46 1.02 -3.84
C ARG A 54 11.98 2.47 -3.84
N ALA A 55 11.42 2.91 -2.71
CA ALA A 55 10.91 4.28 -2.59
C ALA A 55 11.99 5.33 -2.92
N ALA A 56 13.25 5.08 -2.52
CA ALA A 56 14.39 5.97 -2.78
C ALA A 56 14.77 6.10 -4.27
N ASP A 57 14.37 5.14 -5.12
CA ASP A 57 14.69 5.14 -6.55
C ASP A 57 13.56 5.77 -7.38
N VAL A 58 12.44 6.15 -6.76
CA VAL A 58 11.30 6.77 -7.43
C VAL A 58 11.46 8.29 -7.38
N ASP A 59 11.69 8.91 -8.53
CA ASP A 59 11.73 10.37 -8.65
C ASP A 59 10.37 10.98 -8.28
N ARG A 60 10.39 12.12 -7.58
CA ARG A 60 9.21 12.91 -7.26
C ARG A 60 8.36 13.22 -8.50
N ALA A 61 8.99 13.56 -9.63
CA ALA A 61 8.24 13.85 -10.86
C ALA A 61 7.36 12.66 -11.31
N ARG A 62 7.83 11.43 -11.07
CA ARG A 62 7.07 10.20 -11.36
C ARG A 62 5.91 10.03 -10.38
N VAL A 63 6.11 10.30 -9.10
CA VAL A 63 5.04 10.25 -8.08
C VAL A 63 3.94 11.26 -8.42
N GLU A 64 4.30 12.51 -8.73
CA GLU A 64 3.32 13.56 -9.04
C GLU A 64 2.53 13.24 -10.32
N ALA A 65 3.18 12.62 -11.33
CA ALA A 65 2.52 12.25 -12.58
C ALA A 65 1.39 11.20 -12.42
N VAL A 66 1.43 10.38 -11.37
CA VAL A 66 0.42 9.33 -11.10
C VAL A 66 -0.23 9.49 -9.73
N ARG A 67 -0.14 10.68 -9.15
CA ARG A 67 -0.54 10.95 -7.76
C ARG A 67 -1.96 10.53 -7.46
N ASP A 68 -2.91 10.91 -8.31
CA ASP A 68 -4.32 10.58 -8.14
C ASP A 68 -4.57 9.06 -8.09
N ALA A 69 -3.81 8.28 -8.88
CA ALA A 69 -3.91 6.83 -8.90
C ALA A 69 -3.34 6.20 -7.60
N LEU A 70 -2.24 6.74 -7.08
CA LEU A 70 -1.66 6.31 -5.79
C LEU A 70 -2.60 6.63 -4.63
N ASP A 71 -3.17 7.82 -4.67
CA ASP A 71 -4.13 8.33 -3.71
C ASP A 71 -5.40 7.46 -3.67
N LEU A 72 -5.93 7.10 -4.84
CA LEU A 72 -7.05 6.16 -4.97
C LEU A 72 -6.70 4.76 -4.46
N ALA A 73 -5.50 4.25 -4.79
CA ALA A 73 -5.05 2.93 -4.36
C ALA A 73 -4.95 2.81 -2.82
N ALA A 74 -4.44 3.86 -2.17
CA ALA A 74 -4.37 3.92 -0.70
C ALA A 74 -5.77 3.89 -0.07
N ALA A 75 -6.70 4.69 -0.60
CA ALA A 75 -8.07 4.79 -0.09
C ALA A 75 -8.92 3.53 -0.32
N ARG A 76 -8.60 2.73 -1.36
CA ARG A 76 -9.41 1.58 -1.76
C ARG A 76 -9.29 0.38 -0.82
N PHE A 77 -8.11 0.13 -0.27
CA PHE A 77 -7.80 -1.12 0.41
C PHE A 77 -7.45 -0.98 1.88
N ALA A 78 -7.18 0.22 2.36
CA ALA A 78 -6.76 0.42 3.73
C ALA A 78 -7.64 1.46 4.43
N HIS A 79 -7.60 1.41 5.76
CA HIS A 79 -8.42 2.23 6.63
C HIS A 79 -7.76 3.58 6.88
N GLU A 80 -8.30 4.60 6.25
CA GLU A 80 -7.89 5.98 6.48
C GLU A 80 -8.56 6.56 7.74
N VAL A 81 -7.75 7.17 8.60
CA VAL A 81 -8.19 7.98 9.74
C VAL A 81 -7.83 9.42 9.43
N ASP A 82 -8.85 10.24 9.20
CA ASP A 82 -8.71 11.69 8.97
C ASP A 82 -8.38 12.39 10.29
N ALA A 83 -7.32 13.21 10.28
CA ALA A 83 -6.90 14.02 11.41
C ALA A 83 -7.24 15.52 11.24
N GLY A 84 -7.92 15.89 10.15
CA GLY A 84 -8.21 17.26 9.76
C GLY A 84 -7.05 17.92 9.02
N ASP A 85 -7.32 19.07 8.39
CA ASP A 85 -6.33 19.94 7.74
C ASP A 85 -5.44 19.23 6.69
N GLY A 86 -6.01 18.22 6.00
CA GLY A 86 -5.29 17.42 5.00
C GLY A 86 -4.25 16.47 5.61
N ALA A 87 -4.28 16.24 6.92
CA ALA A 87 -3.49 15.26 7.63
C ALA A 87 -4.29 13.98 7.90
N GLY A 88 -3.60 12.86 8.02
CA GLY A 88 -4.26 11.58 8.29
C GLY A 88 -3.27 10.45 8.48
N ALA A 89 -3.82 9.27 8.75
CA ALA A 89 -3.07 8.03 8.89
C ALA A 89 -3.78 6.89 8.18
N LEU A 90 -2.99 5.93 7.69
CA LEU A 90 -3.46 4.74 7.01
C LEU A 90 -3.12 3.51 7.85
N PHE A 91 -4.11 2.66 8.08
CA PHE A 91 -3.99 1.39 8.77
C PHE A 91 -4.49 0.27 7.86
N GLY A 92 -3.91 -0.92 7.99
CA GLY A 92 -4.43 -2.09 7.30
C GLY A 92 -3.85 -3.36 7.85
N ASP A 93 -4.53 -4.47 7.61
CA ASP A 93 -3.98 -5.78 7.86
C ASP A 93 -2.86 -6.13 6.85
N GLN A 94 -2.31 -7.34 6.96
CA GLN A 94 -1.23 -7.77 6.07
C GLN A 94 -1.67 -7.89 4.59
N HIS A 95 -2.89 -8.33 4.32
CA HIS A 95 -3.42 -8.48 2.97
C HIS A 95 -3.68 -7.11 2.34
N GLU A 96 -4.30 -6.20 3.08
CA GLU A 96 -4.58 -4.83 2.69
C GLU A 96 -3.28 -4.07 2.39
N ARG A 97 -2.29 -4.15 3.29
CA ARG A 97 -0.98 -3.52 3.06
C ARG A 97 -0.30 -4.05 1.80
N ASN A 98 -0.37 -5.36 1.55
CA ASN A 98 0.18 -5.95 0.33
C ASN A 98 -0.58 -5.49 -0.90
N ARG A 99 -1.90 -5.31 -0.80
CA ARG A 99 -2.73 -4.85 -1.92
C ARG A 99 -2.47 -3.39 -2.28
N VAL A 100 -2.31 -2.52 -1.28
CA VAL A 100 -1.84 -1.14 -1.51
C VAL A 100 -0.46 -1.16 -2.18
N ALA A 101 0.48 -1.99 -1.72
CA ALA A 101 1.81 -2.10 -2.34
C ALA A 101 1.76 -2.62 -3.79
N PHE A 102 0.88 -3.58 -4.09
CA PHE A 102 0.69 -4.07 -5.44
C PHE A 102 0.18 -2.96 -6.38
N ASP A 103 -0.90 -2.27 -6.00
CA ASP A 103 -1.48 -1.21 -6.82
C ASP A 103 -0.53 0.00 -6.95
N PHE A 104 0.21 0.36 -5.88
CA PHE A 104 1.26 1.38 -5.96
C PHE A 104 2.36 1.01 -6.96
N ALA A 105 2.81 -0.24 -6.93
CA ALA A 105 3.83 -0.71 -7.86
C ALA A 105 3.32 -0.69 -9.31
N GLN A 106 2.05 -1.08 -9.55
CA GLN A 106 1.44 -0.99 -10.88
C GLN A 106 1.32 0.45 -11.37
N ALA A 107 0.87 1.38 -10.52
CA ALA A 107 0.74 2.78 -10.89
C ALA A 107 2.10 3.39 -11.24
N LEU A 108 3.14 3.06 -10.49
CA LEU A 108 4.48 3.59 -10.72
C LEU A 108 5.17 2.94 -11.92
N LEU A 109 5.16 1.61 -12.02
CA LEU A 109 5.90 0.85 -13.03
C LEU A 109 5.13 0.62 -14.33
N GLY A 110 3.82 0.84 -14.34
CA GLY A 110 2.92 0.42 -15.40
C GLY A 110 2.42 -1.01 -15.18
N ALA A 111 1.52 -1.45 -16.07
CA ALA A 111 0.97 -2.81 -16.01
C ALA A 111 2.10 -3.84 -16.09
N ASP A 112 2.08 -4.80 -15.16
CA ASP A 112 2.96 -5.96 -15.19
C ASP A 112 2.61 -6.79 -16.43
N PRO A 113 3.54 -6.98 -17.40
CA PRO A 113 3.24 -7.75 -18.60
C PRO A 113 2.90 -9.22 -18.29
N ALA A 114 3.20 -9.71 -17.09
CA ALA A 114 2.87 -11.07 -16.65
C ALA A 114 1.45 -11.22 -16.07
N VAL A 115 0.71 -10.12 -15.84
CA VAL A 115 -0.69 -10.19 -15.37
C VAL A 115 -1.61 -9.90 -16.55
N PRO A 116 -2.31 -10.91 -17.10
CA PRO A 116 -3.28 -10.66 -18.16
C PRO A 116 -4.35 -9.71 -17.62
N VAL A 117 -4.42 -8.52 -18.21
CA VAL A 117 -5.55 -7.62 -18.02
C VAL A 117 -6.76 -8.39 -18.53
N ALA A 118 -7.66 -8.79 -17.64
CA ALA A 118 -8.96 -9.30 -18.04
C ALA A 118 -9.62 -8.18 -18.84
N ARG A 119 -9.55 -8.28 -20.17
CA ARG A 119 -10.30 -7.42 -21.08
C ARG A 119 -11.77 -7.77 -20.84
N GLY A 120 -12.40 -7.02 -19.94
CA GLY A 120 -13.84 -7.02 -19.80
C GLY A 120 -14.43 -6.56 -21.13
N GLY A 121 -15.11 -7.47 -21.81
CA GLY A 121 -15.78 -7.18 -23.06
C GLY A 121 -15.95 -8.44 -23.90
N GLU A 122 -16.97 -9.22 -23.56
CA GLU A 122 -17.88 -9.83 -24.56
C GLU A 122 -19.10 -10.37 -23.82
N THR A 123 -20.12 -9.52 -23.73
CA THR A 123 -21.52 -9.94 -23.72
C THR A 123 -21.80 -10.76 -24.97
N LEU A 124 -22.27 -12.00 -24.77
CA LEU A 124 -23.24 -12.67 -25.61
C LEU A 124 -24.30 -13.29 -24.71
#